data_AF-A0A2J8A2A9-F1
#
_entry.id   AF-A0A2J8A2A9-F1
#
_cell.length_a   1.000
_cell.length_b   1.000
_cell.length_c   1.000
_cell.angle_alpha   90.00
_cell.angle_beta   90.00
_cell.angle_gamma   90.00
#
_symmetry.space_group_name_H-M   'P 1'
#
loop_
_entity.id
_entity.type
_entity.pdbx_description
1 polymer ?
#
loop_
_entity_poly.entity_id
_entity_poly.type
_entity_poly.pdbx_seq_one_letter_code
_entity_poly.pdbx_strand_id
1 'polypeptide(L)'
;MSLAQMKTFVGTPLKTQGGIVAPAVRAQPAARRVFTARAQAASNALAVSEQSKAVAATNGALAMGPIEPQPEVDLAKHMQDRHDQVLRYFPTAISLDDFMARTEIMLAGFGFTGDNTIAMTNLCRDEVTQVVKDKIEACFGSSFNTNGLGAVLTCGVTGMKAGLSHSPVCSGGRERYVFFAFPHIAINSEGEVGAITRPGRPKKSCACGALQKCLMELKAESVEAAVRSPGVYDPLAPEYSILKQRLARRVRYEKLDPPAPHAHHPQ
;
A
#
# COMPACT_ATOMS: atom_id res chain seq x y z
N MET A 1 -0.03 -62.15 -20.26
CA MET A 1 0.35 -60.84 -19.67
C MET A 1 -0.90 -60.24 -19.05
N SER A 2 -0.87 -60.01 -17.74
CA SER A 2 -2.04 -59.79 -16.87
C SER A 2 -2.60 -58.37 -16.98
N LEU A 3 -3.93 -58.26 -17.16
CA LEU A 3 -4.72 -57.02 -17.07
C LEU A 3 -4.86 -56.62 -15.59
N ALA A 4 -4.41 -55.42 -15.24
CA ALA A 4 -4.57 -54.84 -13.91
C ALA A 4 -5.98 -54.24 -13.72
N GLN A 5 -6.59 -54.56 -12.58
CA GLN A 5 -7.96 -54.28 -12.18
C GLN A 5 -8.21 -52.78 -11.91
N MET A 6 -9.30 -52.25 -12.48
CA MET A 6 -9.97 -51.03 -12.03
C MET A 6 -10.61 -51.25 -10.66
N LYS A 7 -10.29 -50.40 -9.68
CA LYS A 7 -11.04 -50.28 -8.42
C LYS A 7 -11.93 -49.05 -8.46
N THR A 8 -13.23 -49.28 -8.42
CA THR A 8 -14.30 -48.30 -8.23
C THR A 8 -14.25 -47.72 -6.81
N PHE A 9 -14.17 -46.40 -6.69
CA PHE A 9 -14.40 -45.67 -5.44
C PHE A 9 -15.89 -45.35 -5.31
N VAL A 10 -16.56 -45.95 -4.34
CA VAL A 10 -17.94 -45.62 -3.94
C VAL A 10 -17.85 -44.49 -2.89
N GLY A 11 -18.55 -43.39 -3.15
CA GLY A 11 -18.57 -42.20 -2.31
C GLY A 11 -19.38 -42.37 -1.02
N THR A 12 -18.89 -41.74 0.05
CA THR A 12 -19.59 -41.58 1.33
C THR A 12 -20.23 -40.19 1.36
N PRO A 13 -21.50 -40.01 1.75
CA PRO A 13 -22.14 -38.70 1.79
C PRO A 13 -21.63 -37.89 2.99
N LEU A 14 -21.18 -36.65 2.74
CA LEU A 14 -20.80 -35.71 3.79
C LEU A 14 -22.06 -35.06 4.38
N LYS A 15 -22.25 -35.24 5.69
CA LYS A 15 -23.33 -34.65 6.48
C LYS A 15 -23.25 -33.12 6.44
N THR A 16 -24.37 -32.46 6.14
CA THR A 16 -24.59 -31.02 6.32
C THR A 16 -24.47 -30.65 7.80
N GLN A 17 -23.44 -29.90 8.16
CA GLN A 17 -23.34 -29.25 9.48
C GLN A 17 -23.90 -27.83 9.40
N GLY A 18 -24.65 -27.49 10.45
CA GLY A 18 -25.54 -26.34 10.56
C GLY A 18 -24.85 -24.98 10.41
N GLY A 19 -25.65 -24.01 9.99
CA GLY A 19 -25.26 -22.60 9.90
C GLY A 19 -24.82 -22.07 11.26
N ILE A 20 -23.65 -21.44 11.26
CA ILE A 20 -23.12 -20.70 12.40
C ILE A 20 -23.80 -19.34 12.39
N VAL A 21 -24.73 -19.13 13.33
CA VAL A 21 -25.29 -17.80 13.61
C VAL A 21 -24.31 -17.07 14.53
N ALA A 22 -23.82 -15.91 14.10
CA ALA A 22 -22.96 -15.06 14.93
C ALA A 22 -23.73 -14.61 16.19
N PRO A 23 -23.15 -14.67 17.40
CA PRO A 23 -23.83 -14.21 18.60
C PRO A 23 -23.97 -12.68 18.57
N ALA A 24 -25.13 -12.19 19.03
CA ALA A 24 -25.39 -10.76 19.16
C ALA A 24 -24.39 -10.13 20.15
N VAL A 25 -23.55 -9.23 19.65
CA VAL A 25 -22.57 -8.51 20.47
C VAL A 25 -23.27 -7.37 21.20
N ARG A 26 -23.40 -7.51 22.53
CA ARG A 26 -23.78 -6.42 23.42
C ARG A 26 -22.56 -5.53 23.61
N ALA A 27 -22.64 -4.28 23.12
CA ALA A 27 -21.58 -3.30 23.31
C ALA A 27 -21.34 -3.06 24.81
N GLN A 28 -20.11 -3.30 25.28
CA GLN A 28 -19.64 -2.79 26.56
C GLN A 28 -18.94 -1.44 26.33
N PRO A 29 -19.14 -0.44 27.20
CA PRO A 29 -18.48 0.85 27.05
C PRO A 29 -17.00 0.69 27.39
N ALA A 30 -16.13 0.90 26.40
CA ALA A 30 -14.70 1.03 26.64
C ALA A 30 -14.42 2.34 27.40
N ALA A 31 -13.76 2.24 28.54
CA ALA A 31 -13.28 3.40 29.29
C ALA A 31 -12.25 4.17 28.44
N ARG A 32 -12.61 5.37 28.02
CA ARG A 32 -11.75 6.30 27.28
C ARG A 32 -10.65 6.81 28.21
N ARG A 33 -9.46 6.21 28.17
CA ARG A 33 -8.26 6.82 28.76
C ARG A 33 -7.72 7.88 27.82
N VAL A 34 -7.86 9.14 28.21
CA VAL A 34 -7.23 10.28 27.55
C VAL A 34 -5.73 10.21 27.85
N PHE A 35 -4.90 10.00 26.83
CA PHE A 35 -3.45 10.11 26.94
C PHE A 35 -3.04 11.59 27.02
N THR A 36 -2.94 12.14 28.23
CA THR A 36 -2.47 13.52 28.49
C THR A 36 -0.95 13.56 28.77
N ALA A 37 -0.12 12.96 27.91
CA ALA A 37 1.34 12.90 28.15
C ALA A 37 2.21 13.44 26.99
N ARG A 38 1.63 14.06 25.96
CA ARG A 38 2.40 14.69 24.87
C ARG A 38 2.16 16.19 24.67
N ALA A 39 1.29 16.80 25.46
CA ALA A 39 0.95 18.23 25.33
C ALA A 39 1.89 19.19 26.07
N GLN A 40 2.79 18.71 26.94
CA GLN A 40 3.69 19.58 27.73
C GLN A 40 5.08 19.79 27.13
N ALA A 41 5.46 19.05 26.08
CA ALA A 41 6.76 19.23 25.41
C ALA A 41 6.74 20.23 24.24
N ALA A 42 5.56 20.72 23.83
CA ALA A 42 5.40 21.64 22.70
C ALA A 42 5.44 23.13 23.09
N SER A 43 5.38 23.47 24.38
CA SER A 43 5.18 24.85 24.84
C SER A 43 6.46 25.62 25.17
N ASN A 44 7.65 25.01 25.07
CA ASN A 44 8.93 25.66 25.41
C ASN A 44 9.87 25.92 24.21
N ALA A 45 9.39 25.77 22.97
CA ALA A 45 10.21 25.99 21.76
C ALA A 45 9.99 27.35 21.07
N LEU A 46 9.34 28.31 21.75
CA LEU A 46 9.11 29.67 21.26
C LEU A 46 9.99 30.67 22.03
N ALA A 47 11.31 30.57 21.85
CA ALA A 47 12.24 31.65 22.14
C ALA A 47 13.13 31.82 20.92
N VAL A 48 12.75 32.75 20.04
CA VAL A 48 13.48 33.09 18.83
C VAL A 48 14.74 33.86 19.24
N SER A 49 15.92 33.26 19.03
CA SER A 49 17.21 33.91 19.19
C SER A 49 17.38 35.03 18.15
N GLU A 50 17.78 36.23 18.60
CA GLU A 50 17.99 37.44 17.80
C GLU A 50 19.11 37.33 16.75
N GLN A 51 19.82 36.21 16.65
CA GLN A 51 20.91 36.00 15.70
C GLN A 51 20.48 35.63 14.27
N SER A 52 19.18 35.49 13.99
CA SER A 52 18.67 35.15 12.65
C SER A 52 18.49 36.37 11.71
N LYS A 53 18.73 37.60 12.19
CA LYS A 53 18.54 38.83 11.38
C LYS A 53 19.68 39.14 10.40
N ALA A 54 20.80 38.44 10.44
CA ALA A 54 21.99 38.80 9.67
C ALA A 54 22.21 38.04 8.34
N VAL A 55 21.37 37.03 8.00
CA VAL A 55 21.57 36.21 6.79
C VAL A 55 20.51 36.46 5.70
N ALA A 56 19.55 37.35 5.94
CA ALA A 56 18.44 37.62 5.02
C ALA A 56 18.75 38.62 3.88
N ALA A 57 19.97 39.17 3.81
CA ALA A 57 20.26 40.35 2.98
C ALA A 57 20.91 40.09 1.60
N THR A 58 21.05 38.84 1.13
CA THR A 58 21.74 38.59 -0.16
C THR A 58 21.00 37.73 -1.18
N ASN A 59 19.75 37.34 -0.95
CA ASN A 59 18.94 36.74 -2.00
C ASN A 59 18.19 37.85 -2.72
N GLY A 60 18.73 38.25 -3.88
CA GLY A 60 18.11 39.22 -4.78
C GLY A 60 16.63 38.91 -4.98
N ALA A 61 15.79 39.92 -4.80
CA ALA A 61 14.36 39.84 -5.05
C ALA A 61 14.15 39.47 -6.52
N LEU A 62 13.89 38.20 -6.79
CA LEU A 62 13.25 37.81 -8.04
C LEU A 62 11.86 38.44 -8.00
N ALA A 63 11.66 39.45 -8.84
CA ALA A 63 10.36 40.07 -9.03
C ALA A 63 9.36 38.96 -9.37
N MET A 64 8.48 38.62 -8.42
CA MET A 64 7.33 37.77 -8.72
C MET A 64 6.48 38.57 -9.70
N GLY A 65 6.41 38.09 -10.94
CA GLY A 65 5.52 38.66 -11.95
C GLY A 65 4.06 38.64 -11.45
N PRO A 66 3.16 39.34 -12.15
CA PRO A 66 1.74 39.35 -11.79
C PRO A 66 1.24 37.91 -11.62
N ILE A 67 0.69 37.59 -10.45
CA ILE A 67 0.03 36.31 -10.22
C ILE A 67 -1.20 36.31 -11.12
N GLU A 68 -1.14 35.54 -12.20
CA GLU A 68 -2.25 35.37 -13.11
C GLU A 68 -3.43 34.78 -12.32
N PRO A 69 -4.64 35.40 -12.38
CA PRO A 69 -5.78 34.91 -11.63
C PRO A 69 -6.07 33.48 -12.10
N GLN A 70 -5.88 32.54 -11.18
CA GLN A 70 -6.23 31.14 -11.44
C GLN A 70 -7.75 31.07 -11.62
N PRO A 71 -8.24 30.35 -12.63
CA PRO A 71 -9.67 30.18 -12.82
C PRO A 71 -10.28 29.61 -11.54
N GLU A 72 -11.43 30.15 -11.13
CA GLU A 72 -12.16 29.64 -9.97
C GLU A 72 -12.60 28.21 -10.28
N VAL A 73 -12.01 27.24 -9.57
CA VAL A 73 -12.32 25.82 -9.74
C VAL A 73 -13.42 25.48 -8.75
N ASP A 74 -14.55 24.97 -9.23
CA ASP A 74 -15.50 24.26 -8.37
C ASP A 74 -14.80 23.02 -7.78
N LEU A 75 -14.34 23.18 -6.54
CA LEU A 75 -13.55 22.17 -5.85
C LEU A 75 -14.35 20.86 -5.65
N ALA A 76 -15.66 20.96 -5.41
CA ALA A 76 -16.50 19.80 -5.20
C ALA A 76 -16.64 19.01 -6.50
N LYS A 77 -16.93 19.69 -7.61
CA LYS A 77 -16.96 19.06 -8.93
C LYS A 77 -15.60 18.47 -9.31
N HIS A 78 -14.51 19.19 -9.07
CA HIS A 78 -13.16 18.72 -9.39
C HIS A 78 -12.81 17.43 -8.62
N MET A 79 -13.15 17.34 -7.33
CA MET A 79 -12.91 16.14 -6.54
C MET A 79 -13.79 14.97 -6.99
N GLN A 80 -15.04 15.23 -7.37
CA GLN A 80 -15.93 14.22 -7.94
C GLN A 80 -15.38 13.67 -9.25
N ASP A 81 -14.99 14.54 -10.19
CA ASP A 81 -14.45 14.14 -11.48
C ASP A 81 -13.19 13.27 -11.30
N ARG A 82 -12.31 13.62 -10.33
CA ARG A 82 -11.13 12.81 -9.99
C ARG A 82 -11.50 11.45 -9.38
N HIS A 83 -12.50 11.41 -8.52
CA HIS A 83 -13.00 10.16 -7.95
C HIS A 83 -13.53 9.24 -9.05
N ASP A 84 -14.33 9.77 -9.97
CA ASP A 84 -14.87 9.03 -11.11
C ASP A 84 -13.75 8.48 -12.01
N GLN A 85 -12.66 9.24 -12.22
CA GLN A 85 -11.49 8.74 -12.95
C GLN A 85 -10.84 7.55 -12.26
N VAL A 86 -10.68 7.58 -10.93
CA VAL A 86 -10.14 6.44 -10.17
C VAL A 86 -11.04 5.22 -10.32
N LEU A 87 -12.35 5.39 -10.22
CA LEU A 87 -13.34 4.30 -10.32
C LEU A 87 -13.36 3.62 -11.69
N ARG A 88 -12.98 4.32 -12.78
CA ARG A 88 -12.83 3.71 -14.11
C ARG A 88 -11.76 2.62 -14.15
N TYR A 89 -10.69 2.77 -13.36
CA TYR A 89 -9.61 1.79 -13.28
C TYR A 89 -9.81 0.80 -12.13
N PHE A 90 -10.35 1.27 -11.01
CA PHE A 90 -10.51 0.49 -9.79
C PHE A 90 -11.93 0.68 -9.23
N PRO A 91 -12.93 -0.10 -9.70
CA PRO A 91 -14.33 0.05 -9.27
C PRO A 91 -14.56 -0.14 -7.77
N THR A 92 -13.63 -0.81 -7.08
CA THR A 92 -13.66 -1.05 -5.63
C THR A 92 -12.85 -0.02 -4.85
N ALA A 93 -12.33 1.04 -5.49
CA ALA A 93 -11.56 2.06 -4.81
C ALA A 93 -12.43 2.82 -3.81
N ILE A 94 -11.92 2.94 -2.60
CA ILE A 94 -12.49 3.72 -1.51
C ILE A 94 -11.41 4.61 -0.92
N SER A 95 -11.81 5.66 -0.20
CA SER A 95 -10.83 6.49 0.51
C SER A 95 -10.08 5.67 1.56
N LEU A 96 -8.85 6.06 1.87
CA LEU A 96 -8.04 5.36 2.86
C LEU A 96 -8.71 5.35 4.25
N ASP A 97 -9.37 6.45 4.63
CA ASP A 97 -10.09 6.52 5.90
C ASP A 97 -11.29 5.57 5.96
N ASP A 98 -12.08 5.49 4.87
CA ASP A 98 -13.18 4.53 4.76
C ASP A 98 -12.67 3.08 4.75
N PHE A 99 -11.56 2.82 4.06
CA PHE A 99 -10.89 1.50 4.09
C PHE A 99 -10.49 1.10 5.51
N MET A 100 -9.84 1.99 6.26
CA MET A 100 -9.41 1.70 7.63
C MET A 100 -10.61 1.53 8.58
N ALA A 101 -11.61 2.41 8.50
CA ALA A 101 -12.82 2.30 9.33
C ALA A 101 -13.55 0.97 9.11
N ARG A 102 -13.73 0.56 7.84
CA ARG A 102 -14.35 -0.75 7.52
C ARG A 102 -13.50 -1.91 8.02
N THR A 103 -12.17 -1.81 7.87
CA THR A 103 -11.23 -2.84 8.32
C THR A 103 -11.31 -3.04 9.83
N GLU A 104 -11.29 -1.95 10.61
CA GLU A 104 -11.41 -1.98 12.07
C GLU A 104 -12.73 -2.61 12.51
N ILE A 105 -13.86 -2.21 11.91
CA ILE A 105 -15.18 -2.75 12.23
C ILE A 105 -15.22 -4.26 11.97
N MET A 106 -14.73 -4.70 10.81
CA MET A 106 -14.74 -6.12 10.44
C MET A 106 -13.83 -6.94 11.37
N LEU A 107 -12.63 -6.45 11.66
CA LEU A 107 -11.66 -7.12 12.54
C LEU A 107 -12.12 -7.19 14.00
N ALA A 108 -12.79 -6.14 14.49
CA ALA A 108 -13.40 -6.14 15.83
C ALA A 108 -14.42 -7.27 16.00
N GLY A 109 -15.18 -7.60 14.94
CA GLY A 109 -16.10 -8.74 14.93
C GLY A 109 -15.43 -10.10 15.18
N PHE A 110 -14.12 -10.21 14.93
CA PHE A 110 -13.30 -11.41 15.19
C PHE A 110 -12.41 -11.28 16.44
N GLY A 111 -12.60 -10.22 17.24
CA GLY A 111 -11.85 -9.99 18.48
C GLY A 111 -10.44 -9.45 18.27
N PHE A 112 -10.17 -8.80 17.14
CA PHE A 112 -8.96 -8.02 16.90
C PHE A 112 -9.20 -6.58 17.35
N THR A 113 -8.23 -6.01 18.04
CA THR A 113 -8.18 -4.60 18.44
C THR A 113 -6.76 -4.08 18.27
N GLY A 114 -6.58 -2.76 18.23
CA GLY A 114 -5.24 -2.16 18.15
C GLY A 114 -4.32 -2.57 19.31
N ASP A 115 -4.89 -2.78 20.49
CA ASP A 115 -4.11 -3.13 21.69
C ASP A 115 -3.65 -4.61 21.73
N ASN A 116 -4.29 -5.47 20.94
CA ASN A 116 -4.12 -6.93 21.05
C ASN A 116 -3.58 -7.59 19.79
N THR A 117 -3.29 -6.80 18.75
CA THR A 117 -2.91 -7.25 17.41
C THR A 117 -1.68 -6.50 16.95
N ILE A 118 -0.69 -7.21 16.43
CA ILE A 118 0.39 -6.55 15.67
C ILE A 118 0.06 -6.50 14.19
N ALA A 119 0.18 -5.31 13.60
CA ALA A 119 0.11 -5.14 12.16
C ALA A 119 1.48 -5.34 11.51
N MET A 120 1.51 -6.05 10.39
CA MET A 120 2.65 -6.11 9.48
C MET A 120 2.27 -5.41 8.18
N THR A 121 3.09 -4.44 7.76
CA THR A 121 2.80 -3.57 6.63
C THR A 121 3.87 -3.75 5.54
N ASN A 122 3.43 -4.03 4.31
CA ASN A 122 4.30 -4.14 3.13
C ASN A 122 3.84 -3.17 2.04
N LEU A 123 4.65 -2.14 1.80
CA LEU A 123 4.41 -1.10 0.81
C LEU A 123 5.59 -0.98 -0.15
N CYS A 124 5.45 -0.12 -1.16
CA CYS A 124 6.61 0.35 -1.90
C CYS A 124 7.55 1.17 -1.01
N ARG A 125 8.84 1.22 -1.33
CA ARG A 125 9.79 2.14 -0.66
C ARG A 125 9.59 3.62 -1.03
N ASP A 126 8.69 3.91 -1.97
CA ASP A 126 8.35 5.27 -2.40
C ASP A 126 7.69 6.06 -1.25
N GLU A 127 8.13 7.30 -1.03
CA GLU A 127 7.70 8.13 0.10
C GLU A 127 6.20 8.41 0.09
N VAL A 128 5.58 8.37 -1.09
CA VAL A 128 4.14 8.64 -1.26
C VAL A 128 3.24 7.62 -0.56
N THR A 129 3.78 6.45 -0.23
CA THR A 129 3.03 5.40 0.48
C THR A 129 2.97 5.60 1.99
N GLN A 130 3.72 6.59 2.53
CA GLN A 130 3.78 6.88 3.96
C GLN A 130 2.39 7.10 4.58
N VAL A 131 1.46 7.73 3.85
CA VAL A 131 0.11 8.02 4.33
C VAL A 131 -0.66 6.74 4.71
N VAL A 132 -0.49 5.65 3.94
CA VAL A 132 -1.13 4.36 4.23
C VAL A 132 -0.53 3.73 5.48
N LYS A 133 0.80 3.77 5.60
CA LYS A 133 1.52 3.28 6.79
C LYS A 133 1.06 4.03 8.03
N ASP A 134 1.03 5.35 8.00
CA ASP A 134 0.67 6.18 9.15
C ASP A 134 -0.77 5.91 9.62
N LYS A 135 -1.69 5.68 8.69
CA LYS A 135 -3.08 5.31 9.02
C LYS A 135 -3.19 3.92 9.63
N ILE A 136 -2.46 2.93 9.13
CA ILE A 136 -2.40 1.60 9.74
C ILE A 136 -1.84 1.70 11.17
N GLU A 137 -0.76 2.47 11.36
CA GLU A 137 -0.12 2.61 12.66
C GLU A 137 -0.95 3.42 13.67
N ALA A 138 -1.80 4.33 13.18
CA ALA A 138 -2.78 5.00 14.03
C ALA A 138 -3.81 4.02 14.62
N CYS A 139 -4.16 2.95 13.90
CA CYS A 139 -5.17 1.97 14.33
C CYS A 139 -4.57 0.82 15.15
N PHE A 140 -3.36 0.35 14.80
CA PHE A 140 -2.75 -0.85 15.38
C PHE A 140 -1.48 -0.58 16.21
N GLY A 141 -1.15 0.69 16.44
CA GLY A 141 0.14 1.07 17.03
C GLY A 141 1.30 0.83 16.05
N SER A 142 2.54 0.78 16.56
CA SER A 142 3.72 0.58 15.72
C SER A 142 3.63 -0.73 14.93
N SER A 143 3.64 -0.64 13.60
CA SER A 143 3.58 -1.79 12.70
C SER A 143 4.98 -2.32 12.35
N PHE A 144 5.10 -3.62 12.09
CA PHE A 144 6.32 -4.20 11.53
C PHE A 144 6.34 -4.01 10.00
N ASN A 145 7.26 -3.19 9.49
CA ASN A 145 7.26 -2.77 8.09
C ASN A 145 8.27 -3.59 7.25
N THR A 146 7.85 -4.06 6.08
CA THR A 146 8.65 -4.96 5.20
C THR A 146 8.77 -4.49 3.76
N ASN A 147 8.66 -3.17 3.57
CA ASN A 147 8.61 -2.51 2.27
C ASN A 147 9.74 -2.96 1.32
N GLY A 148 9.45 -2.90 0.02
CA GLY A 148 10.37 -3.25 -1.08
C GLY A 148 10.06 -2.45 -2.35
N LEU A 149 10.95 -2.44 -3.35
CA LEU A 149 10.62 -1.83 -4.65
C LEU A 149 9.33 -2.42 -5.22
N GLY A 150 8.36 -1.57 -5.57
CA GLY A 150 7.04 -2.03 -6.05
C GLY A 150 6.29 -2.92 -5.05
N ALA A 151 6.60 -2.81 -3.76
CA ALA A 151 6.10 -3.66 -2.67
C ALA A 151 6.50 -5.15 -2.80
N VAL A 152 7.64 -5.45 -3.43
CA VAL A 152 8.16 -6.82 -3.51
C VAL A 152 8.60 -7.33 -2.13
N LEU A 153 8.06 -8.49 -1.73
CA LEU A 153 8.43 -9.14 -0.47
C LEU A 153 9.76 -9.89 -0.58
N THR A 154 10.82 -9.29 -0.01
CA THR A 154 12.17 -9.89 0.13
C THR A 154 12.56 -10.20 1.57
N CYS A 155 11.76 -9.78 2.57
CA CYS A 155 12.01 -10.06 3.99
C CYS A 155 12.03 -11.56 4.32
N GLY A 156 11.38 -12.37 3.48
CA GLY A 156 11.28 -13.82 3.64
C GLY A 156 10.57 -14.25 4.93
N VAL A 157 10.62 -15.54 5.20
CA VAL A 157 10.04 -16.12 6.42
C VAL A 157 10.77 -15.67 7.68
N THR A 158 12.07 -15.39 7.58
CA THR A 158 12.88 -14.90 8.70
C THR A 158 12.44 -13.50 9.12
N GLY A 159 12.32 -12.56 8.17
CA GLY A 159 11.83 -11.21 8.47
C GLY A 159 10.39 -11.21 8.97
N MET A 160 9.53 -12.05 8.40
CA MET A 160 8.16 -12.21 8.91
C MET A 160 8.16 -12.71 10.36
N LYS A 161 8.86 -13.81 10.67
CA LYS A 161 8.93 -14.35 12.04
C LYS A 161 9.49 -13.34 13.05
N ALA A 162 10.48 -12.53 12.65
CA ALA A 162 11.00 -11.46 13.49
C ALA A 162 9.93 -10.40 13.83
N GLY A 163 9.01 -10.10 12.91
CA GLY A 163 7.87 -9.24 13.19
C GLY A 163 6.82 -9.91 14.06
N LEU A 164 6.52 -11.19 13.83
CA LEU A 164 5.48 -11.92 14.56
C LEU A 164 5.81 -12.17 16.04
N SER A 165 7.09 -12.24 16.41
CA SER A 165 7.49 -12.36 17.81
C SER A 165 7.16 -11.14 18.69
N HIS A 166 6.62 -10.07 18.11
CA HIS A 166 6.25 -8.84 18.82
C HIS A 166 4.74 -8.71 19.07
N SER A 167 3.91 -9.70 18.70
CA SER A 167 2.48 -9.64 18.98
C SER A 167 2.22 -9.62 20.49
N PRO A 168 1.26 -8.81 20.96
CA PRO A 168 0.71 -8.98 22.30
C PRO A 168 0.19 -10.42 22.49
N VAL A 169 0.49 -11.00 23.65
CA VAL A 169 -0.06 -12.29 24.07
C VAL A 169 -1.34 -12.03 24.86
N CYS A 170 -2.48 -12.38 24.27
CA CYS A 170 -3.78 -12.21 24.90
C CYS A 170 -4.05 -13.28 25.98
N SER A 171 -5.13 -13.10 26.75
CA SER A 171 -5.64 -14.12 27.68
C SER A 171 -5.76 -15.49 26.99
N GLY A 172 -5.17 -16.52 27.58
CA GLY A 172 -5.10 -17.87 27.02
C GLY A 172 -3.93 -18.12 26.05
N GLY A 173 -2.95 -17.21 25.99
CA GLY A 173 -1.72 -17.40 25.21
C GLY A 173 -1.85 -17.11 23.72
N ARG A 174 -2.97 -16.51 23.28
CA ARG A 174 -3.25 -16.27 21.86
C ARG A 174 -2.62 -14.97 21.37
N GLU A 175 -1.87 -15.07 20.27
CA GLU A 175 -1.32 -13.94 19.52
C GLU A 175 -2.23 -13.59 18.32
N ARG A 176 -2.18 -12.34 17.84
CA ARG A 176 -3.00 -11.87 16.71
C ARG A 176 -2.17 -11.01 15.77
N TYR A 177 -2.36 -11.27 14.49
CA TYR A 177 -1.61 -10.67 13.41
C TYR A 177 -2.56 -10.18 12.33
N VAL A 178 -2.31 -9.00 11.79
CA VAL A 178 -2.94 -8.51 10.56
C VAL A 178 -1.85 -8.13 9.57
N PHE A 179 -2.01 -8.55 8.32
CA PHE A 179 -1.02 -8.32 7.26
C PHE A 179 -1.62 -7.42 6.19
N PHE A 180 -1.01 -6.26 5.99
CA PHE A 180 -1.34 -5.29 4.95
C PHE A 180 -0.28 -5.33 3.85
N ALA A 181 -0.70 -5.50 2.59
CA ALA A 181 0.22 -5.53 1.46
C ALA A 181 -0.38 -4.80 0.26
N PHE A 182 0.24 -3.69 -0.15
CA PHE A 182 -0.27 -2.86 -1.24
C PHE A 182 0.87 -2.46 -2.20
N PRO A 183 0.82 -2.83 -3.49
CA PRO A 183 1.48 -2.03 -4.51
C PRO A 183 0.79 -0.66 -4.61
N HIS A 184 1.40 0.31 -5.27
CA HIS A 184 0.83 1.64 -5.43
C HIS A 184 0.88 2.13 -6.88
N ILE A 185 -0.03 3.04 -7.20
CA ILE A 185 -0.10 3.76 -8.46
C ILE A 185 -0.59 5.18 -8.19
N ALA A 186 -0.16 6.14 -9.01
CA ALA A 186 -0.72 7.49 -9.01
C ALA A 186 -1.58 7.71 -10.26
N ILE A 187 -2.62 8.52 -10.11
CA ILE A 187 -3.41 9.10 -11.21
C ILE A 187 -3.46 10.60 -10.92
N ASN A 188 -2.92 11.41 -11.82
CA ASN A 188 -2.84 12.85 -11.60
C ASN A 188 -4.17 13.56 -11.89
N SER A 189 -4.21 14.88 -11.74
CA SER A 189 -5.41 15.70 -11.98
C SER A 189 -5.90 15.69 -13.44
N GLU A 190 -5.04 15.30 -14.38
CA GLU A 190 -5.36 15.16 -15.81
C GLU A 190 -5.84 13.75 -16.16
N GLY A 191 -5.88 12.82 -15.18
CA GLY A 191 -6.22 11.41 -15.40
C GLY A 191 -5.06 10.57 -15.94
N GLU A 192 -3.84 11.12 -16.02
CA GLU A 192 -2.67 10.37 -16.48
C GLU A 192 -2.28 9.29 -15.45
N VAL A 193 -2.33 8.03 -15.89
CA VAL A 193 -2.01 6.87 -15.07
C VAL A 193 -0.49 6.71 -14.91
N GLY A 194 -0.04 6.51 -13.69
CA GLY A 194 1.36 6.35 -13.33
C GLY A 194 2.11 7.68 -13.12
N ALA A 195 1.48 8.82 -13.37
CA ALA A 195 2.08 10.15 -13.25
C ALA A 195 1.79 10.79 -11.88
N ILE A 196 2.79 11.46 -11.31
CA ILE A 196 2.66 12.20 -10.05
C ILE A 196 3.52 13.46 -10.03
N THR A 197 3.02 14.55 -9.45
CA THR A 197 3.81 15.75 -9.13
C THR A 197 4.39 15.62 -7.73
N ARG A 198 5.67 15.92 -7.57
CA ARG A 198 6.37 15.86 -6.27
C ARG A 198 6.81 17.26 -5.85
N PRO A 199 6.70 17.62 -4.54
CA PRO A 199 7.15 18.91 -4.06
C PRO A 199 8.59 19.21 -4.47
N GLY A 200 8.84 20.43 -4.97
CA GLY A 200 10.17 20.86 -5.40
C GLY A 200 10.71 20.22 -6.68
N ARG A 201 9.91 19.43 -7.42
CA ARG A 201 10.29 18.88 -8.73
C ARG A 201 9.57 19.62 -9.86
N PRO A 202 10.29 20.20 -10.83
CA PRO A 202 9.66 20.93 -11.94
C PRO A 202 8.99 20.00 -12.97
N LYS A 203 9.37 18.72 -13.01
CA LYS A 203 8.85 17.74 -13.96
C LYS A 203 7.97 16.71 -13.27
N LYS A 204 6.96 16.22 -14.01
CA LYS A 204 6.16 15.04 -13.63
C LYS A 204 7.10 13.87 -13.33
N SER A 205 6.84 13.16 -12.24
CA SER A 205 7.51 11.95 -11.82
C SER A 205 6.59 10.74 -12.04
N CYS A 206 7.08 9.53 -11.72
CA CYS A 206 6.30 8.30 -11.80
C CYS A 206 5.95 7.73 -10.41
N ALA A 207 4.83 7.02 -10.33
CA ALA A 207 4.43 6.20 -9.19
C ALA A 207 3.52 5.05 -9.66
N CYS A 208 3.92 3.78 -9.54
CA CYS A 208 5.18 3.26 -9.02
C CYS A 208 6.29 3.23 -10.09
N GLY A 209 7.46 3.82 -9.81
CA GLY A 209 8.57 3.81 -10.77
C GLY A 209 9.13 2.42 -11.10
N ALA A 210 9.18 1.51 -10.13
CA ALA A 210 9.64 0.14 -10.36
C ALA A 210 8.66 -0.65 -11.25
N LEU A 211 7.35 -0.50 -11.02
CA LEU A 211 6.32 -1.16 -11.83
C LEU A 211 6.24 -0.55 -13.24
N GLN A 212 6.39 0.77 -13.37
CA GLN A 212 6.47 1.43 -14.67
C GLN A 212 7.67 0.90 -15.48
N LYS A 213 8.84 0.76 -14.85
CA LYS A 213 10.03 0.18 -15.49
C LYS A 213 9.81 -1.28 -15.89
N CYS A 214 9.21 -2.10 -15.02
CA CYS A 214 8.85 -3.48 -15.35
C CYS A 214 7.91 -3.53 -16.56
N LEU A 215 6.88 -2.68 -16.60
CA LEU A 215 5.94 -2.62 -17.71
C LEU A 215 6.63 -2.27 -19.03
N MET A 216 7.51 -1.26 -19.03
CA MET A 216 8.26 -0.88 -20.23
C MET A 216 9.15 -2.02 -20.73
N GLU A 217 9.90 -2.67 -19.83
CA GLU A 217 10.78 -3.78 -20.21
C GLU A 217 9.99 -5.03 -20.65
N LEU A 218 8.84 -5.34 -20.04
CA LEU A 218 7.98 -6.47 -20.45
C LEU A 218 7.21 -6.21 -21.76
N LYS A 219 7.14 -4.97 -22.22
CA LYS A 219 6.64 -4.62 -23.55
C LYS A 219 7.75 -4.65 -24.60
N ALA A 220 8.95 -4.19 -24.24
CA ALA A 220 10.10 -4.15 -25.13
C ALA A 220 10.71 -5.55 -25.34
N GLU A 221 10.81 -6.32 -24.26
CA GLU A 221 11.20 -7.72 -24.24
C GLU A 221 9.93 -8.57 -24.14
N SER A 222 9.88 -9.75 -24.76
CA SER A 222 8.74 -10.64 -24.54
C SER A 222 8.66 -11.09 -23.08
N VAL A 223 7.45 -11.38 -22.58
CA VAL A 223 7.25 -11.91 -21.22
C VAL A 223 8.15 -13.14 -20.98
N GLU A 224 8.30 -14.01 -21.98
CA GLU A 224 9.14 -15.20 -21.90
C GLU A 224 10.62 -14.88 -21.67
N ALA A 225 11.15 -13.82 -22.28
CA ALA A 225 12.53 -13.40 -22.07
C ALA A 225 12.79 -12.93 -20.62
N ALA A 226 11.78 -12.36 -19.97
CA ALA A 226 11.84 -11.89 -18.59
C ALA A 226 11.60 -13.01 -17.55
N VAL A 227 11.09 -14.18 -17.95
CA VAL A 227 10.89 -15.30 -17.02
C VAL A 227 12.22 -15.96 -16.69
N ARG A 228 12.54 -15.98 -15.39
CA ARG A 228 13.64 -16.76 -14.81
C ARG A 228 13.11 -17.70 -13.72
N SER A 229 13.88 -18.75 -13.42
CA SER A 229 13.59 -19.65 -12.30
C SER A 229 13.62 -18.89 -10.96
N PRO A 230 12.74 -19.21 -10.01
CA PRO A 230 12.82 -18.66 -8.65
C PRO A 230 14.19 -18.90 -8.02
N GLY A 231 14.67 -17.93 -7.22
CA GLY A 231 15.97 -17.99 -6.55
C GLY A 231 17.11 -17.28 -7.30
N VAL A 232 16.91 -16.92 -8.57
CA VAL A 232 17.86 -16.12 -9.35
C VAL A 232 17.57 -14.63 -9.17
N TYR A 233 18.60 -13.81 -9.04
CA TYR A 233 18.49 -12.35 -9.01
C TYR A 233 19.75 -11.71 -9.59
N ASP A 234 19.63 -10.47 -10.05
CA ASP A 234 20.77 -9.62 -10.41
C ASP A 234 21.40 -9.05 -9.12
N PRO A 235 22.68 -9.32 -8.82
CA PRO A 235 23.36 -8.79 -7.64
C PRO A 235 23.35 -7.26 -7.54
N LEU A 236 23.33 -6.53 -8.67
CA LEU A 236 23.30 -5.06 -8.68
C LEU A 236 21.87 -4.50 -8.58
N ALA A 237 20.85 -5.34 -8.81
CA ALA A 237 19.45 -4.94 -8.77
C ALA A 237 18.57 -6.06 -8.15
N PRO A 238 18.84 -6.47 -6.89
CA PRO A 238 18.22 -7.67 -6.32
C PRO A 238 16.69 -7.54 -6.20
N GLU A 239 16.19 -6.45 -5.60
CA GLU A 239 14.73 -6.25 -5.47
C GLU A 239 14.03 -6.10 -6.82
N TYR A 240 14.62 -5.31 -7.72
CA TYR A 240 14.03 -5.05 -9.04
C TYR A 240 13.97 -6.31 -9.88
N SER A 241 15.07 -7.08 -9.95
CA SER A 241 15.11 -8.31 -10.74
C SER A 241 14.15 -9.37 -10.16
N ILE A 242 14.06 -9.51 -8.84
CA ILE A 242 13.08 -10.41 -8.19
C ILE A 242 11.65 -9.96 -8.51
N LEU A 243 11.35 -8.65 -8.44
CA LEU A 243 10.05 -8.08 -8.79
C LEU A 243 9.69 -8.40 -10.24
N LYS A 244 10.54 -8.01 -11.20
CA LYS A 244 10.32 -8.21 -12.64
C LYS A 244 10.07 -9.67 -12.97
N GLN A 245 10.91 -10.58 -12.45
CA GLN A 245 10.76 -12.01 -12.71
C GLN A 245 9.48 -12.60 -12.09
N ARG A 246 9.08 -12.15 -10.89
CA ARG A 246 7.80 -12.57 -10.28
C ARG A 246 6.61 -12.11 -11.10
N LEU A 247 6.63 -10.85 -11.56
CA LEU A 247 5.61 -10.30 -12.45
C LEU A 247 5.56 -11.06 -13.78
N ALA A 248 6.70 -11.28 -14.44
CA ALA A 248 6.78 -12.05 -15.69
C ALA A 248 6.18 -13.46 -15.54
N ARG A 249 6.57 -14.18 -14.47
CA ARG A 249 5.99 -15.50 -14.18
C ARG A 249 4.48 -15.43 -13.94
N ARG A 250 3.99 -14.39 -13.25
CA ARG A 250 2.56 -14.24 -12.97
C ARG A 250 1.76 -13.90 -14.22
N VAL A 251 2.25 -12.98 -15.05
CA VAL A 251 1.65 -12.60 -16.35
C VAL A 251 1.54 -13.83 -17.24
N ARG A 252 2.62 -14.61 -17.37
CA ARG A 252 2.61 -15.86 -18.14
C ARG A 252 1.64 -16.89 -17.56
N TYR A 253 1.62 -17.06 -16.24
CA TYR A 253 0.73 -18.02 -15.58
C TYR A 253 -0.75 -17.73 -15.86
N GLU A 254 -1.13 -16.45 -15.83
CA GLU A 254 -2.50 -16.00 -16.12
C GLU A 254 -2.79 -15.86 -17.62
N LYS A 255 -1.82 -16.14 -18.49
CA LYS A 255 -1.92 -15.98 -19.96
C LYS A 255 -2.37 -14.58 -20.36
N LEU A 256 -1.80 -13.57 -19.69
CA LEU A 256 -2.09 -12.17 -19.98
C LEU A 256 -1.14 -11.66 -21.06
N ASP A 257 -1.69 -11.02 -22.07
CA ASP A 257 -0.90 -10.22 -22.99
C ASP A 257 -0.54 -8.90 -22.30
N PRO A 258 0.75 -8.50 -22.30
CA PRO A 258 1.12 -7.16 -21.89
C PRO A 258 0.29 -6.17 -22.73
N PRO A 259 -0.35 -5.17 -22.11
CA PRO A 259 -1.17 -4.22 -22.86
C PRO A 259 -0.32 -3.60 -23.98
N ALA A 260 -0.89 -3.46 -25.17
CA ALA A 260 -0.24 -2.76 -26.28
C ALA A 260 0.34 -1.40 -25.80
N PRO A 261 1.43 -0.90 -26.40
CA PRO A 261 1.85 0.48 -26.12
C PRO A 261 0.62 1.38 -26.33
N HIS A 262 0.17 2.09 -25.29
CA HIS A 262 -0.80 3.16 -25.51
C HIS A 262 -0.14 4.09 -26.51
N ALA A 263 -0.79 4.31 -27.66
CA ALA A 263 -0.37 5.35 -28.56
C ALA A 263 -0.25 6.61 -27.71
N HIS A 264 0.95 7.16 -27.62
CA HIS A 264 1.13 8.51 -27.11
C HIS A 264 0.10 9.36 -27.86
N HIS A 265 -0.91 9.90 -27.17
CA HIS A 265 -1.63 11.02 -27.72
C HIS A 265 -0.55 12.11 -27.93
N PRO A 266 -0.25 12.50 -29.18
CA PRO A 266 0.63 13.62 -29.40
C PRO A 266 -0.05 14.85 -28.78
N GLN A 267 0.74 15.61 -28.03
CA GLN A 267 0.38 16.96 -27.60
C GLN A 267 0.10 17.84 -28.82
#